data_AF-A0A6M2A8C5-F1
#
_entry.id   AF-A0A6M2A8C5-F1
#
_cell.length_a   1.000
_cell.length_b   1.000
_cell.length_c   1.000
_cell.angle_alpha   90.00
_cell.angle_beta   90.00
_cell.angle_gamma   90.00
#
_symmetry.space_group_name_H-M   'P 1'
#
loop_
_entity.id
_entity.type
_entity.pdbx_description
1 polymer ?
#
loop_
_entity_poly.entity_id
_entity_poly.type
_entity_poly.pdbx_seq_one_letter_code
_entity_poly.pdbx_strand_id
1 'polypeptide(L)'
;MNRERIACFVDGFNLYHALREIKKPYLKWLDLSQLMERLFPHQHSQIITDIFFFSAYPTWKKDSYERHRKYVSALRASGVQPILGQFKIKQRKCPNCKHGWRGHEEKESDVNIALALLNEAYRDRYDRAVIVSRDSDLAPATRMVRKYFPEKTITILS
;
A
#
# COMPACT_ATOMS: atom_id res chain seq x y z
N MET A 1 -8.20 -10.39 28.38
CA MET A 1 -7.81 -11.07 27.12
C MET A 1 -7.11 -10.05 26.25
N ASN A 2 -5.90 -10.34 25.76
CA ASN A 2 -5.19 -9.43 24.86
C ASN A 2 -5.79 -9.58 23.45
N ARG A 3 -6.11 -8.46 22.78
CA ARG A 3 -6.61 -8.48 21.40
C ARG A 3 -5.44 -8.65 20.44
N GLU A 4 -5.61 -9.44 19.39
CA GLU A 4 -4.65 -9.57 18.29
C GLU A 4 -4.51 -8.23 17.57
N ARG A 5 -3.28 -7.72 17.49
CA ARG A 5 -2.95 -6.44 16.85
C ARG A 5 -2.74 -6.63 15.35
N ILE A 6 -3.50 -5.90 14.55
CA ILE A 6 -3.47 -5.97 13.09
C ILE A 6 -2.85 -4.68 12.55
N ALA A 7 -1.77 -4.81 11.77
CA ALA A 7 -1.25 -3.73 10.95
C ALA A 7 -1.58 -3.98 9.47
N CYS A 8 -2.11 -2.97 8.79
CA CYS A 8 -2.48 -3.05 7.38
C CYS A 8 -1.45 -2.31 6.51
N PHE A 9 -0.99 -2.95 5.44
CA PHE A 9 -0.03 -2.43 4.49
C PHE A 9 -0.67 -2.37 3.11
N VAL A 10 -1.11 -1.18 2.70
CA VAL A 10 -1.92 -0.98 1.50
C VAL A 10 -1.08 -0.41 0.37
N ASP A 11 -0.89 -1.21 -0.67
CA ASP A 11 -0.29 -0.75 -1.92
C ASP A 11 -1.32 0.07 -2.72
N GLY A 12 -1.10 1.37 -2.77
CA GLY A 12 -2.01 2.32 -3.41
C GLY A 12 -2.09 2.16 -4.93
N PHE A 13 -1.04 1.67 -5.59
CA PHE A 13 -1.07 1.45 -7.04
C PHE A 13 -1.84 0.19 -7.39
N ASN A 14 -1.51 -0.93 -6.73
CA ASN A 14 -2.25 -2.19 -6.90
C ASN A 14 -3.74 -1.99 -6.60
N LEU A 15 -4.07 -1.30 -5.49
CA LEU A 15 -5.44 -0.96 -5.15
C LEU A 15 -6.10 -0.05 -6.22
N TYR A 16 -5.43 1.03 -6.63
CA TYR A 16 -5.97 1.95 -7.63
C TYR A 16 -6.28 1.24 -8.96
N HIS A 17 -5.41 0.34 -9.39
CA HIS A 17 -5.61 -0.44 -10.61
C HIS A 17 -6.81 -1.38 -10.48
N ALA A 18 -6.95 -2.10 -9.36
CA ALA A 18 -8.11 -2.95 -9.09
C ALA A 18 -9.42 -2.14 -9.08
N LEU A 19 -9.44 -0.99 -8.39
CA LEU A 19 -10.62 -0.12 -8.32
C LEU A 19 -11.02 0.46 -9.69
N ARG A 20 -10.02 0.74 -10.55
CA ARG A 20 -10.26 1.23 -11.91
C ARG A 20 -10.92 0.17 -12.78
N GLU A 21 -10.59 -1.11 -12.60
CA GLU A 21 -11.18 -2.23 -13.34
C GLU A 21 -12.65 -2.48 -12.97
N ILE A 22 -13.04 -2.18 -11.73
CA ILE A 22 -14.43 -2.26 -11.27
C ILE A 22 -15.33 -1.24 -11.98
N LYS A 23 -14.75 -0.22 -12.65
CA LYS A 23 -15.47 0.83 -13.41
C LYS A 23 -16.50 1.62 -12.58
N LYS A 24 -16.28 1.73 -11.26
CA LYS A 24 -17.11 2.54 -10.34
C LYS A 24 -16.30 3.72 -9.82
N PRO A 25 -16.44 4.93 -10.41
CA PRO A 25 -15.56 6.06 -10.11
C PRO A 25 -15.55 6.49 -8.64
N TYR A 26 -16.67 6.35 -7.94
CA TYR A 26 -16.80 6.71 -6.53
C TYR A 26 -15.88 5.88 -5.61
N LEU A 27 -15.51 4.66 -6.01
CA LEU A 27 -14.59 3.82 -5.24
C LEU A 27 -13.17 4.40 -5.18
N LYS A 28 -12.80 5.36 -6.04
CA LYS A 28 -11.49 6.02 -5.98
C LYS A 28 -11.31 6.89 -4.72
N TRP A 29 -12.38 7.12 -3.97
CA TRP A 29 -12.41 7.80 -2.67
C TRP A 29 -12.65 6.85 -1.51
N LEU A 30 -12.30 5.56 -1.67
CA LEU A 30 -12.46 4.53 -0.66
C LEU A 30 -11.78 4.94 0.65
N ASP A 31 -12.53 4.90 1.75
CA ASP A 31 -12.00 5.06 3.09
C ASP A 31 -11.34 3.75 3.51
N LEU A 32 -10.01 3.76 3.62
CA LEU A 32 -9.25 2.56 3.97
C LEU A 32 -9.47 2.16 5.42
N SER A 33 -9.66 3.11 6.33
CA SER A 33 -9.92 2.81 7.75
C SER A 33 -11.23 2.05 7.89
N GLN A 34 -12.30 2.58 7.29
CA GLN A 34 -13.61 1.91 7.30
C GLN A 34 -13.60 0.58 6.54
N LEU A 35 -12.83 0.46 5.46
CA LEU A 35 -12.70 -0.82 4.76
C LEU A 35 -12.06 -1.87 5.66
N MET A 36 -10.92 -1.56 6.30
CA MET A 36 -10.22 -2.53 7.14
C MET A 36 -11.07 -2.93 8.34
N GLU A 37 -11.76 -1.99 8.98
CA GLU A 37 -12.69 -2.29 10.08
C GLU A 37 -13.81 -3.26 9.66
N ARG A 38 -14.33 -3.12 8.43
CA ARG A 38 -15.36 -4.04 7.91
C ARG A 38 -14.82 -5.41 7.52
N LEU A 39 -13.57 -5.49 7.06
CA LEU A 39 -12.91 -6.75 6.71
C LEU A 39 -12.50 -7.55 7.95
N PHE A 40 -12.23 -6.88 9.07
CA PHE A 40 -11.84 -7.49 10.34
C PHE A 40 -12.83 -7.11 11.47
N PRO A 41 -14.09 -7.59 11.41
CA PRO A 41 -15.17 -7.13 12.28
C PRO A 41 -15.09 -7.65 13.72
N HIS A 42 -14.20 -8.59 14.02
CA HIS A 42 -14.09 -9.20 15.35
C HIS A 42 -13.37 -8.29 16.37
N GLN A 43 -13.93 -7.11 16.62
CA GLN A 43 -13.35 -6.07 17.48
C GLN A 43 -13.11 -6.51 18.94
N HIS A 44 -13.77 -7.59 19.38
CA HIS A 44 -13.56 -8.17 20.71
C HIS A 44 -12.26 -8.99 20.83
N SER A 45 -11.79 -9.57 19.73
CA SER A 45 -10.55 -10.38 19.67
C SER A 45 -9.44 -9.74 18.85
N GLN A 46 -9.75 -8.76 18.02
CA GLN A 46 -8.82 -8.10 17.09
C GLN A 46 -8.90 -6.59 17.22
N ILE A 47 -7.78 -5.91 16.97
CA ILE A 47 -7.70 -4.45 16.90
C ILE A 47 -6.78 -4.04 15.77
N ILE A 48 -7.23 -3.12 14.91
CA ILE A 48 -6.37 -2.50 13.90
C ILE A 48 -5.56 -1.42 14.59
N THR A 49 -4.25 -1.57 14.63
CA THR A 49 -3.33 -0.63 15.30
C THR A 49 -2.84 0.44 14.35
N ASP A 50 -2.49 0.05 13.13
CA ASP A 50 -1.83 0.92 12.16
C ASP A 50 -2.29 0.56 10.74
N ILE A 51 -2.52 1.58 9.90
CA ILE A 51 -2.83 1.42 8.47
C ILE A 51 -1.83 2.26 7.69
N PHE A 52 -0.97 1.61 6.92
CA PHE A 52 0.03 2.24 6.07
C PHE A 52 -0.47 2.28 4.61
N PHE A 53 -0.37 3.43 3.97
CA PHE A 53 -0.73 3.61 2.55
C PHE A 53 0.49 3.98 1.73
N PHE A 54 0.89 3.12 0.80
CA PHE A 54 2.10 3.27 -0.01
C PHE A 54 1.73 3.79 -1.39
N SER A 55 2.31 4.91 -1.80
CA SER A 55 2.06 5.45 -3.14
C SER A 55 3.12 6.45 -3.58
N ALA A 56 2.93 7.08 -4.74
CA ALA A 56 3.76 8.19 -5.21
C ALA A 56 2.90 9.24 -5.90
N TYR A 57 3.34 10.49 -5.85
CA TYR A 57 2.60 11.60 -6.45
C TYR A 57 2.97 11.82 -7.93
N PRO A 58 1.99 11.77 -8.87
CA PRO A 58 2.28 11.95 -10.29
C PRO A 58 2.44 13.43 -10.64
N THR A 59 3.56 14.04 -10.27
CA THR A 59 3.81 15.50 -10.36
C THR A 59 3.70 16.09 -11.77
N TRP A 60 3.84 15.30 -12.83
CA TRP A 60 3.68 15.73 -14.23
C TRP A 60 2.22 15.74 -14.72
N LYS A 61 1.27 15.23 -13.92
CA LYS A 61 -0.16 15.22 -14.26
C LYS A 61 -0.95 16.07 -13.27
N LYS A 62 -1.05 17.38 -13.53
CA LYS A 62 -1.64 18.37 -12.61
C LYS A 62 -2.95 17.91 -11.96
N ASP A 63 -3.96 17.56 -12.75
CA ASP A 63 -5.27 17.18 -12.20
C ASP A 63 -5.23 15.88 -11.37
N SER A 64 -4.44 14.90 -11.82
CA SER A 64 -4.27 13.64 -11.07
C SER A 64 -3.50 13.86 -9.78
N TYR A 65 -2.49 14.73 -9.80
CA TYR A 65 -1.72 15.11 -8.63
C TYR A 65 -2.60 15.80 -7.59
N GLU A 66 -3.42 16.78 -8.00
CA GLU A 66 -4.33 17.50 -7.09
C GLU A 66 -5.37 16.57 -6.46
N ARG A 67 -6.01 15.70 -7.26
CA ARG A 67 -6.97 14.71 -6.73
C ARG A 67 -6.30 13.74 -5.77
N HIS A 68 -5.12 13.23 -6.13
CA HIS A 68 -4.39 12.28 -5.29
C HIS A 68 -3.93 12.94 -3.97
N ARG A 69 -3.48 14.20 -3.99
CA ARG A 69 -3.17 14.94 -2.77
C ARG A 69 -4.38 15.10 -1.85
N LYS A 70 -5.55 15.44 -2.41
CA LYS A 70 -6.79 15.54 -1.63
C LYS A 70 -7.15 14.19 -0.99
N TYR A 71 -7.07 13.10 -1.76
CA TYR A 71 -7.33 11.76 -1.25
C TYR A 71 -6.36 11.36 -0.12
N VAL A 72 -5.04 11.54 -0.32
CA VAL A 72 -4.04 11.24 0.72
C VAL A 72 -4.24 12.10 1.96
N SER A 73 -4.65 13.36 1.81
CA SER A 73 -4.99 14.22 2.94
C SER A 73 -6.21 13.69 3.71
N ALA A 74 -7.23 13.18 3.02
CA ALA A 74 -8.40 12.59 3.65
C ALA A 74 -8.04 11.29 4.38
N LEU A 75 -7.22 10.42 3.77
CA LEU A 75 -6.70 9.22 4.42
C LEU A 75 -5.91 9.54 5.70
N ARG A 76 -5.06 10.58 5.66
CA ARG A 76 -4.34 11.01 6.86
C ARG A 76 -5.29 11.47 7.97
N ALA A 77 -6.35 12.18 7.61
CA ALA A 77 -7.37 12.61 8.56
C ALA A 77 -8.17 11.43 9.15
N SER A 78 -8.27 10.30 8.44
CA SER A 78 -8.91 9.06 8.92
C SER A 78 -7.97 8.13 9.69
N GLY A 79 -6.75 8.57 10.03
CA GLY A 79 -5.77 7.79 10.81
C GLY A 79 -4.84 6.90 9.98
N VAL A 80 -4.91 6.96 8.65
CA VAL A 80 -4.00 6.22 7.77
C VAL A 80 -2.66 6.97 7.67
N GLN A 81 -1.56 6.23 7.64
CA GLN A 81 -0.19 6.74 7.55
C GLN A 81 0.34 6.62 6.11
N PRO A 82 0.39 7.71 5.32
CA PRO A 82 0.88 7.63 3.95
C PRO A 82 2.41 7.59 3.92
N ILE A 83 2.99 6.60 3.25
CA ILE A 83 4.42 6.49 2.96
C ILE A 83 4.60 6.68 1.46
N LEU A 84 5.21 7.81 1.07
CA LEU A 84 5.26 8.24 -0.32
C LEU A 84 6.65 8.06 -0.92
N GLY A 85 6.74 7.24 -1.96
CA GLY A 85 7.90 7.15 -2.84
C GLY A 85 7.92 8.29 -3.87
N GLN A 86 8.71 8.10 -4.92
CA GLN A 86 8.92 9.11 -5.95
C GLN A 86 8.76 8.53 -7.35
N PHE A 87 8.41 9.39 -8.31
CA PHE A 87 8.49 9.04 -9.72
C PHE A 87 9.80 9.53 -10.33
N LYS A 88 10.49 8.64 -11.04
CA LYS A 88 11.67 8.99 -11.83
C LYS A 88 11.34 9.06 -13.31
N ILE A 89 11.91 10.06 -13.99
CA ILE A 89 11.84 10.15 -15.45
C ILE A 89 12.72 9.05 -16.03
N LYS A 90 12.19 8.30 -16.98
CA LYS A 90 12.91 7.27 -17.73
C LYS A 90 12.75 7.53 -19.21
N GLN A 91 13.86 7.63 -19.92
CA GLN A 91 13.86 7.66 -21.37
C GLN A 91 13.44 6.28 -21.88
N ARG A 92 12.33 6.22 -22.60
CA ARG A 92 11.85 5.01 -23.25
C ARG A 92 12.10 5.14 -24.75
N LYS A 93 12.35 4.01 -25.41
CA LYS A 93 12.50 3.94 -26.86
C LYS A 93 11.54 2.90 -27.42
N CYS A 94 10.97 3.21 -28.57
CA CYS A 94 10.19 2.24 -29.32
C CYS A 94 11.15 1.17 -29.85
N PRO A 95 10.92 -0.13 -29.58
CA PRO A 95 11.79 -1.19 -30.08
C PRO A 95 11.79 -1.28 -31.60
N ASN A 96 10.72 -0.82 -32.26
CA ASN A 96 10.59 -0.87 -33.72
C ASN A 96 11.16 0.39 -34.41
N CYS A 97 10.61 1.57 -34.11
CA CYS A 97 10.98 2.81 -34.82
C CYS A 97 12.06 3.66 -34.12
N LYS A 98 12.60 3.21 -32.99
CA LYS A 98 13.61 3.92 -32.16
C LYS A 98 13.21 5.30 -31.63
N HIS A 99 11.98 5.77 -31.91
CA HIS A 99 11.46 7.02 -31.36
C HIS A 99 11.52 7.00 -29.83
N GLY A 100 12.09 8.05 -29.25
CA GLY A 100 12.27 8.20 -27.82
C GLY A 100 11.18 9.06 -27.20
N TRP A 101 10.66 8.67 -26.04
CA TRP A 101 9.77 9.51 -25.25
C TRP A 101 10.14 9.46 -23.77
N ARG A 102 9.73 10.51 -23.04
CA ARG A 102 9.87 10.55 -21.59
C ARG A 102 8.73 9.77 -20.95
N GLY A 103 9.04 8.63 -20.37
CA GLY A 103 8.17 7.91 -19.45
C GLY A 103 8.43 8.34 -18.00
N HIS A 104 7.47 8.06 -17.13
CA HIS A 104 7.65 8.16 -15.69
C HIS A 104 7.46 6.77 -15.10
N GLU A 105 8.37 6.37 -14.23
CA GLU A 105 8.35 5.09 -13.53
C GLU A 105 8.28 5.37 -12.04
N GLU A 106 7.34 4.70 -11.38
CA GLU A 106 7.23 4.71 -9.93
C GLU A 106 8.46 4.00 -9.35
N LYS A 107 8.97 4.51 -8.24
CA LYS A 107 10.09 3.95 -7.52
C LYS A 107 9.81 3.97 -6.03
N GLU A 108 10.36 2.94 -5.37
CA GLU A 108 10.45 2.77 -3.93
C GLU A 108 9.19 2.23 -3.25
N SER A 109 8.02 2.12 -3.89
CA SER A 109 6.82 1.59 -3.21
C SER A 109 7.02 0.20 -2.64
N ASP A 110 7.52 -0.76 -3.42
CA ASP A 110 7.71 -2.16 -2.97
C ASP A 110 8.76 -2.25 -1.85
N VAL A 111 9.84 -1.46 -1.99
CA VAL A 111 10.90 -1.36 -0.99
C VAL A 111 10.36 -0.74 0.30
N ASN A 112 9.54 0.31 0.20
CA ASN A 112 8.91 0.95 1.35
C ASN A 112 7.95 0.01 2.07
N ILE A 113 7.16 -0.77 1.33
CA ILE A 113 6.28 -1.80 1.90
C ILE A 113 7.11 -2.84 2.66
N ALA A 114 8.16 -3.36 2.04
CA ALA A 114 9.04 -4.36 2.66
C ALA A 114 9.72 -3.81 3.92
N LEU A 115 10.26 -2.60 3.87
CA LEU A 115 10.91 -1.95 5.01
C LEU A 115 9.93 -1.68 6.14
N ALA A 116 8.74 -1.17 5.85
CA ALA A 116 7.71 -0.93 6.86
C ALA A 116 7.25 -2.23 7.51
N LEU A 117 6.99 -3.27 6.72
CA LEU A 117 6.59 -4.59 7.22
C LEU A 117 7.63 -5.13 8.23
N LEU A 118 8.90 -5.07 7.87
CA LEU A 118 9.99 -5.55 8.72
C LEU A 118 10.23 -4.67 9.95
N ASN A 119 10.17 -3.36 9.79
CA ASN A 119 10.35 -2.41 10.88
C ASN A 119 9.26 -2.59 11.95
N GLU A 120 8.01 -2.72 11.52
CA GLU A 120 6.90 -2.90 12.45
C GLU A 120 6.87 -4.31 13.07
N ALA A 121 7.40 -5.33 12.36
CA ALA A 121 7.67 -6.63 12.97
C ALA A 121 8.72 -6.51 14.08
N TYR A 122 9.85 -5.86 13.78
CA TYR A 122 10.97 -5.67 14.69
C TYR A 122 10.57 -4.88 15.95
N ARG A 123 9.72 -3.86 15.79
CA ARG A 123 9.20 -3.04 16.89
C ARG A 123 8.06 -3.70 17.66
N ASP A 124 7.72 -4.93 17.31
CA ASP A 124 6.58 -5.67 17.84
C ASP A 124 5.26 -4.85 17.82
N ARG A 125 4.96 -4.23 16.67
CA ARG A 125 3.80 -3.33 16.53
C ARG A 125 2.54 -4.04 16.02
N TYR A 126 2.67 -5.29 15.61
CA TYR A 126 1.55 -6.13 15.19
C TYR A 126 1.79 -7.61 15.50
N ASP A 127 0.70 -8.35 15.63
CA ASP A 127 0.67 -9.82 15.69
C ASP A 127 0.31 -10.39 14.31
N ARG A 128 -0.51 -9.65 13.55
CA ARG A 128 -0.91 -9.97 12.18
C ARG A 128 -0.64 -8.80 11.23
N ALA A 129 0.07 -9.07 10.14
CA ALA A 129 0.19 -8.15 9.02
C ALA A 129 -0.84 -8.50 7.93
N VAL A 130 -1.57 -7.50 7.45
CA VAL A 130 -2.48 -7.61 6.30
C VAL A 130 -1.89 -6.80 5.15
N ILE A 131 -1.47 -7.46 4.09
CA ILE A 131 -0.86 -6.82 2.92
C ILE A 131 -1.90 -6.78 1.80
N VAL A 132 -2.25 -5.59 1.34
CA VAL A 132 -3.17 -5.38 0.21
C VAL A 132 -2.36 -5.06 -1.02
N SER A 133 -1.96 -6.10 -1.76
CA SER A 133 -1.22 -5.98 -3.02
C SER A 133 -1.33 -7.28 -3.82
N ARG A 134 -1.20 -7.17 -5.15
CA ARG A 134 -1.03 -8.32 -6.06
C ARG A 134 0.43 -8.53 -6.45
N ASP A 135 1.36 -7.77 -5.86
CA ASP A 135 2.76 -7.82 -6.25
C ASP A 135 3.50 -9.02 -5.62
N SER A 136 4.00 -9.90 -6.48
CA SER A 136 4.80 -11.05 -6.08
C SER A 136 6.17 -10.65 -5.52
N ASP A 137 6.64 -9.44 -5.80
CA ASP A 137 7.96 -8.95 -5.39
C ASP A 137 8.05 -8.71 -3.87
N LEU A 138 6.91 -8.73 -3.16
CA LEU A 138 6.85 -8.71 -1.69
C LEU A 138 7.12 -10.09 -1.04
N ALA A 139 7.20 -11.17 -1.82
CA ALA A 139 7.44 -12.51 -1.30
C ALA A 139 8.74 -12.67 -0.47
N PRO A 140 9.89 -12.05 -0.84
CA PRO A 140 11.09 -12.09 -0.01
C PRO A 140 10.89 -11.46 1.38
N ALA A 141 10.16 -10.33 1.46
CA ALA A 141 9.88 -9.66 2.73
C ALA A 141 9.01 -10.52 3.64
N THR A 142 7.94 -11.13 3.09
CA THR A 142 7.06 -12.02 3.86
C THR A 142 7.77 -13.29 4.33
N ARG A 143 8.67 -13.88 3.51
CA ARG A 143 9.53 -14.99 3.92
C ARG A 143 10.46 -14.59 5.07
N MET A 144 11.01 -13.38 5.02
CA MET A 144 11.89 -12.91 6.08
C MET A 144 11.15 -12.71 7.41
N VAL A 145 9.94 -12.13 7.37
CA VAL A 145 9.10 -12.01 8.57
C VAL A 145 8.80 -13.39 9.17
N ARG A 146 8.34 -14.35 8.35
CA ARG A 146 8.04 -15.71 8.83
C ARG A 146 9.27 -16.43 9.41
N LYS A 147 10.47 -16.13 8.91
CA LYS A 147 11.72 -16.75 9.37
C LYS A 147 12.19 -16.18 10.71
N TYR A 148 12.12 -14.86 10.89
CA TYR A 148 12.71 -14.18 12.05
C TYR A 148 11.68 -13.78 13.13
N PHE A 149 10.40 -13.79 12.79
CA PHE A 149 9.28 -13.48 13.68
C PHE A 149 8.18 -14.55 13.52
N PRO A 150 8.45 -15.82 13.90
CA PRO A 150 7.56 -16.96 13.64
C PRO A 150 6.20 -16.85 14.34
N GLU A 151 6.08 -16.04 15.38
CA GLU A 151 4.83 -15.73 16.07
C GLU A 151 3.90 -14.80 15.26
N LYS A 152 4.43 -14.10 14.26
CA LYS A 152 3.66 -13.15 13.45
C LYS A 152 2.98 -13.83 12.28
N THR A 153 1.70 -13.51 12.07
CA THR A 153 0.94 -14.02 10.93
C THR A 153 0.88 -13.00 9.80
N ILE A 154 0.81 -13.48 8.55
CA ILE A 154 0.73 -12.63 7.36
C ILE A 154 -0.47 -13.09 6.53
N THR A 155 -1.33 -12.15 6.19
CA THR A 155 -2.47 -12.31 5.28
C THR A 155 -2.27 -11.43 4.07
N ILE A 156 -2.41 -11.98 2.87
CA ILE A 156 -2.31 -11.21 1.61
C ILE A 156 -3.70 -11.11 1.02
N LEU A 157 -4.13 -9.88 0.71
CA LEU A 157 -5.37 -9.56 0.01
C LEU A 157 -5.00 -9.13 -1.42
N SER A 158 -5.26 -10.02 -2.37
CA SER A 158 -5.00 -9.85 -3.81
C SER A 158 -6.30 -9.63 -4.57
#